data_AF-A0A2P8KE89-F1
#
_entry.id   AF-A0A2P8KE89-F1
#
_cell.length_a   1.000
_cell.length_b   1.000
_cell.length_c   1.000
_cell.angle_alpha   90.00
_cell.angle_beta   90.00
_cell.angle_gamma   90.00
#
_symmetry.space_group_name_H-M   'P 1'
#
loop_
_entity.id
_entity.type
_entity.pdbx_description
1 polymer ?
#
loop_
_entity_poly.entity_id
_entity_poly.type
_entity_poly.pdbx_seq_one_letter_code
_entity_poly.pdbx_strand_id
1 'polypeptide(L)'
;MTWGAAPSCACSGPRLEAPEPAMRDFLRCTRELIRLRWRLPAMRADGFRVIDAHDGNRFLAFHRWVPGAGEDVVVVVSLADQPRYHYRVGFPSGGRWLEAFNSDVYDHWVNPQVVGNAGAVEAHPVPMHEFDHSAELTLPPNAILVFCRSFA
;
A
#
# COMPACT_ATOMS: atom_id res chain seq x y z
N MET A 1 -51.61 31.98 -20.75
CA MET A 1 -50.14 32.05 -20.60
C MET A 1 -49.61 30.62 -20.52
N THR A 2 -49.23 30.05 -21.65
CA THR A 2 -48.65 28.71 -21.72
C THR A 2 -47.14 28.84 -21.63
N TRP A 3 -46.52 28.17 -20.65
CA TRP A 3 -45.07 28.07 -20.57
C TRP A 3 -44.58 27.23 -21.75
N GLY A 4 -43.78 27.84 -22.63
CA GLY A 4 -43.08 27.11 -23.68
C GLY A 4 -42.10 26.12 -23.06
N ALA A 5 -42.05 24.89 -23.60
CA ALA A 5 -41.11 23.87 -23.16
C ALA A 5 -39.68 24.43 -23.19
N ALA A 6 -38.92 24.18 -22.12
CA ALA A 6 -37.51 24.55 -22.06
C ALA A 6 -36.76 23.88 -23.24
N PRO A 7 -35.87 24.60 -23.94
CA PRO A 7 -35.08 23.99 -25.00
C PRO A 7 -34.24 22.87 -24.38
N SER A 8 -34.29 21.67 -24.95
CA SER A 8 -33.41 20.58 -24.57
C SER A 8 -31.98 21.00 -24.90
N CYS A 9 -31.29 21.55 -23.91
CA CYS A 9 -29.87 21.86 -24.03
C CYS A 9 -29.14 20.52 -24.06
N ALA A 10 -28.98 19.96 -25.25
CA ALA A 10 -28.06 18.87 -25.48
C ALA A 10 -26.66 19.47 -25.31
N CYS A 11 -26.12 19.38 -24.09
CA CYS A 11 -24.72 19.67 -23.85
C CYS A 11 -23.88 18.66 -24.65
N SER A 12 -23.60 19.00 -25.90
CA SER A 12 -22.62 18.33 -26.77
C SER A 12 -21.20 18.73 -26.37
N GLY A 13 -20.92 18.78 -25.06
CA GLY A 13 -19.56 18.88 -24.58
C GLY A 13 -18.77 17.68 -25.09
N PRO A 14 -17.46 17.83 -25.37
CA PRO A 14 -16.64 16.69 -25.76
C PRO A 14 -16.83 15.59 -24.72
N ARG A 15 -17.26 14.41 -25.17
CA ARG A 15 -17.26 13.21 -24.34
C ARG A 15 -15.82 13.09 -23.84
N LEU A 16 -15.62 13.16 -22.51
CA LEU A 16 -14.30 13.01 -21.90
C LEU A 16 -13.64 11.79 -22.55
N GLU A 17 -12.51 12.02 -23.21
CA GLU A 17 -11.74 10.95 -23.83
C GLU A 17 -11.43 9.91 -22.74
N ALA A 18 -11.45 8.63 -23.12
CA ALA A 18 -11.15 7.59 -22.15
C ALA A 18 -9.77 7.89 -21.53
N PRO A 19 -9.65 7.88 -20.19
CA PRO A 19 -8.40 8.23 -19.55
C PRO A 19 -7.31 7.28 -20.05
N GLU A 20 -6.14 7.86 -20.32
CA GLU A 20 -4.92 7.14 -20.66
C GLU A 20 -4.71 5.98 -19.67
N PRO A 21 -4.27 4.78 -20.13
CA PRO A 21 -4.15 3.61 -19.27
C PRO A 21 -3.41 3.88 -17.95
N ALA A 22 -2.30 4.62 -18.01
CA ALA A 22 -1.53 5.03 -16.83
C ALA A 22 -2.37 5.85 -15.82
N MET A 23 -3.17 6.80 -16.30
CA MET A 23 -4.06 7.59 -15.43
C MET A 23 -5.13 6.70 -14.78
N ARG A 24 -5.70 5.76 -15.54
CA ARG A 24 -6.69 4.82 -15.01
C ARG A 24 -6.11 3.95 -13.89
N ASP A 25 -4.90 3.48 -14.09
CA ASP A 25 -4.19 2.61 -13.15
C ASP A 25 -3.78 3.35 -11.88
N PHE A 26 -3.29 4.58 -12.03
CA PHE A 26 -3.05 5.51 -10.92
C PHE A 26 -4.32 5.76 -10.09
N LEU A 27 -5.46 6.02 -10.75
CA LEU A 27 -6.73 6.24 -10.06
C LEU A 27 -7.23 4.98 -9.35
N ARG A 28 -6.99 3.78 -9.91
CA ARG A 28 -7.28 2.50 -9.23
C ARG A 28 -6.43 2.35 -7.98
N CYS A 29 -5.11 2.51 -8.10
CA CYS A 29 -4.17 2.46 -6.99
C CYS A 29 -4.58 3.42 -5.86
N THR A 30 -4.83 4.68 -6.22
CA THR A 30 -5.25 5.73 -5.28
C THR A 30 -6.55 5.38 -4.57
N ARG A 31 -7.55 4.87 -5.30
CA ARG A 31 -8.84 4.47 -4.72
C ARG A 31 -8.67 3.33 -3.72
N GLU A 32 -7.89 2.30 -4.06
CA GLU A 32 -7.65 1.18 -3.14
C GLU A 32 -6.83 1.60 -1.92
N LEU A 33 -5.84 2.50 -2.08
CA LEU A 33 -5.09 3.05 -0.95
C LEU A 33 -5.98 3.87 0.00
N ILE A 34 -6.90 4.68 -0.54
CA ILE A 34 -7.89 5.41 0.27
C ILE A 34 -8.77 4.43 1.04
N ARG A 35 -9.26 3.37 0.38
CA ARG A 35 -10.05 2.31 1.05
C ARG A 35 -9.26 1.63 2.15
N LEU A 36 -8.00 1.30 1.91
CA LEU A 36 -7.10 0.69 2.89
C LEU A 36 -6.95 1.58 4.13
N ARG A 37 -6.74 2.89 3.95
CA ARG A 37 -6.66 3.87 5.05
C ARG A 37 -7.91 3.90 5.93
N TRP A 38 -9.09 3.65 5.34
CA TRP A 38 -10.34 3.57 6.11
C TRP A 38 -10.52 2.21 6.79
N ARG A 39 -10.13 1.11 6.14
CA ARG A 39 -10.23 -0.27 6.66
C ARG A 39 -9.26 -0.59 7.78
N LEU A 40 -8.09 0.06 7.81
CA LEU A 40 -7.07 -0.16 8.83
C LEU A 40 -6.99 1.07 9.75
N PRO A 41 -7.65 1.06 10.94
CA PRO A 41 -7.62 2.19 11.88
C PRO A 41 -6.22 2.67 12.24
N ALA A 42 -5.24 1.76 12.32
CA ALA A 42 -3.83 2.06 12.56
C ALA A 42 -3.21 3.05 11.55
N MET A 43 -3.69 3.08 10.30
CA MET A 43 -3.24 4.04 9.27
C MET A 43 -3.62 5.49 9.60
N ARG A 44 -4.54 5.70 10.55
CA ARG A 44 -5.00 7.00 11.02
C ARG A 44 -4.69 7.25 12.51
N ALA A 45 -4.06 6.28 13.19
CA ALA A 45 -3.73 6.37 14.60
C ALA A 45 -2.44 7.17 14.84
N ASP A 46 -2.26 7.63 16.08
CA ASP A 46 -1.09 8.41 16.48
C ASP A 46 0.16 7.55 16.74
N GLY A 47 -0.02 6.24 16.97
CA GLY A 47 1.09 5.30 17.13
C GLY A 47 1.93 5.24 15.86
N PHE A 48 3.19 5.67 15.96
CA PHE A 48 4.14 5.73 14.85
C PHE A 48 5.56 5.49 15.33
N ARG A 49 6.29 4.63 14.61
CA ARG A 49 7.73 4.39 14.82
C ARG A 49 8.39 4.09 13.49
N VAL A 50 9.47 4.79 13.19
CA VAL A 50 10.33 4.42 12.05
C VAL A 50 11.10 3.15 12.42
N ILE A 51 11.00 2.12 11.59
CA ILE A 51 11.71 0.85 11.77
C ILE A 51 13.13 1.01 11.20
N ASP A 52 13.22 1.48 9.97
CA ASP A 52 14.49 1.71 9.27
C ASP A 52 14.28 2.78 8.19
N ALA A 53 15.31 3.61 7.99
CA ALA A 53 15.34 4.64 6.96
C ALA A 53 16.76 4.70 6.41
N HIS A 54 16.97 4.07 5.26
CA HIS A 54 18.29 3.89 4.68
C HIS A 54 18.38 4.56 3.32
N ASP A 55 19.03 5.73 3.27
CA ASP A 55 19.15 6.55 2.06
C ASP A 55 19.89 5.81 0.93
N GLY A 56 21.04 5.19 1.22
CA GLY A 56 21.80 4.44 0.21
C GLY A 56 21.05 3.24 -0.39
N ASN A 57 20.10 2.66 0.33
CA ASN A 57 19.25 1.57 -0.15
C ASN A 57 17.94 2.09 -0.75
N ARG A 58 17.68 3.41 -0.65
CA ARG A 58 16.43 4.06 -1.03
C ARG A 58 15.23 3.35 -0.40
N PHE A 59 15.34 3.06 0.90
CA PHE A 59 14.42 2.23 1.65
C PHE A 59 13.88 2.97 2.88
N LEU A 60 12.59 2.83 3.14
CA LEU A 60 11.93 3.36 4.33
C LEU A 60 10.89 2.36 4.83
N ALA A 61 10.98 1.99 6.11
CA ALA A 61 9.99 1.18 6.78
C ALA A 61 9.54 1.84 8.08
N PHE A 62 8.24 1.80 8.35
CA PHE A 62 7.68 2.33 9.59
C PHE A 62 6.48 1.50 10.06
N HIS A 63 6.31 1.46 11.37
CA HIS A 63 5.24 0.78 12.08
C HIS A 63 4.22 1.80 12.56
N ARG A 64 2.94 1.47 12.42
CA ARG A 64 1.80 2.20 12.97
C ARG A 64 0.90 1.26 13.74
N TRP A 65 0.30 1.75 14.82
CA TRP A 65 -0.60 0.94 15.65
C TRP A 65 -1.65 1.80 16.34
N VAL A 66 -2.76 1.16 16.71
CA VAL A 66 -3.73 1.72 17.64
C VAL A 66 -3.37 1.23 19.06
N PRO A 67 -3.11 2.13 20.02
CA PRO A 67 -2.82 1.74 21.39
C PRO A 67 -3.92 0.84 21.98
N GLY A 68 -3.53 -0.35 22.44
CA GLY A 68 -4.43 -1.29 23.12
C GLY A 68 -5.39 -2.08 22.22
N ALA A 69 -5.36 -1.91 20.89
CA ALA A 69 -6.26 -2.64 19.98
C ALA A 69 -5.64 -3.88 19.32
N GLY A 70 -4.30 -4.00 19.30
CA GLY A 70 -3.60 -5.10 18.60
C GLY A 70 -3.69 -5.04 17.08
N GLU A 71 -4.12 -3.90 16.53
CA GLU A 71 -4.15 -3.63 15.10
C GLU A 71 -2.86 -2.95 14.68
N ASP A 72 -1.83 -3.75 14.42
CA ASP A 72 -0.54 -3.27 13.95
C ASP A 72 -0.46 -3.28 12.42
N VAL A 73 0.15 -2.24 11.88
CA VAL A 73 0.41 -2.06 10.46
C VAL A 73 1.87 -1.71 10.25
N VAL A 74 2.54 -2.44 9.36
CA VAL A 74 3.90 -2.12 8.92
C VAL A 74 3.84 -1.67 7.48
N VAL A 75 4.36 -0.48 7.22
CA VAL A 75 4.46 0.09 5.86
C VAL A 75 5.91 0.04 5.44
N VAL A 76 6.14 -0.47 4.24
CA VAL A 76 7.47 -0.60 3.63
C VAL A 76 7.46 0.11 2.29
N VAL A 77 8.45 0.96 2.06
CA VAL A 77 8.61 1.76 0.86
C VAL A 77 9.99 1.46 0.29
N SER A 78 9.99 0.95 -0.93
CA SER A 78 11.20 0.71 -1.72
C SER A 78 11.20 1.71 -2.87
N LEU A 79 12.17 2.63 -2.87
CA LEU A 79 12.41 3.60 -3.95
C LEU A 79 13.64 3.18 -4.79
N ALA A 80 14.01 1.89 -4.72
CA ALA A 80 15.07 1.32 -5.52
C ALA A 80 14.54 0.98 -6.93
N ASP A 81 15.42 1.12 -7.93
CA ASP A 81 15.08 0.86 -9.34
C ASP A 81 15.04 -0.63 -9.69
N GLN A 82 15.53 -1.49 -8.78
CA GLN A 82 15.61 -2.94 -8.95
C GLN A 82 14.90 -3.64 -7.80
N PRO A 83 14.25 -4.79 -8.05
CA PRO A 83 13.64 -5.58 -6.99
C PRO A 83 14.70 -6.07 -6.01
N ARG A 84 14.33 -6.18 -4.73
CA ARG A 84 15.19 -6.76 -3.68
C ARG A 84 14.51 -7.98 -3.09
N TYR A 85 15.22 -9.10 -3.09
CA TYR A 85 14.75 -10.36 -2.51
C TYR A 85 15.44 -10.59 -1.16
N HIS A 86 14.78 -11.33 -0.28
CA HIS A 86 15.31 -11.69 1.05
C HIS A 86 15.72 -10.46 1.89
N TYR A 87 15.04 -9.33 1.70
CA TYR A 87 15.33 -8.11 2.47
C TYR A 87 14.68 -8.21 3.85
N ARG A 88 15.48 -8.32 4.90
CA ARG A 88 14.98 -8.54 6.25
C ARG A 88 14.61 -7.22 6.93
N VAL A 89 13.45 -7.19 7.56
CA VAL A 89 12.93 -6.02 8.29
C VAL A 89 12.40 -6.47 9.65
N GLY A 90 12.65 -5.67 10.69
CA GLY A 90 12.06 -5.87 12.01
C GLY A 90 10.54 -5.71 12.03
N PHE A 91 9.85 -6.57 12.77
CA PHE A 91 8.40 -6.55 12.97
C PHE A 91 8.08 -6.54 14.47
N PRO A 92 7.01 -5.83 14.89
CA PRO A 92 6.66 -5.68 16.31
C PRO A 92 6.22 -6.98 16.98
N SER A 93 5.74 -7.95 16.22
CA SER A 93 5.33 -9.27 16.72
C SER A 93 5.58 -10.36 15.68
N GLY A 94 5.76 -11.59 16.19
CA GLY A 94 5.92 -12.77 15.37
C GLY A 94 4.64 -13.27 14.71
N GLY A 95 4.79 -14.29 13.87
CA GLY A 95 3.70 -14.95 13.18
C GLY A 95 3.40 -14.33 11.81
N ARG A 96 2.22 -14.65 11.28
CA ARG A 96 1.81 -14.25 9.93
C ARG A 96 1.41 -12.78 9.84
N TRP A 97 1.89 -12.11 8.79
CA TRP A 97 1.55 -10.74 8.41
C TRP A 97 1.04 -10.73 6.98
N LEU A 98 -0.18 -10.23 6.77
CA LEU A 98 -0.83 -10.22 5.46
C LEU A 98 -0.34 -9.03 4.64
N GLU A 99 0.02 -9.24 3.38
CA GLU A 99 0.30 -8.17 2.41
C GLU A 99 -1.05 -7.56 1.99
N ALA A 100 -1.47 -6.52 2.72
CA ALA A 100 -2.76 -5.87 2.55
C ALA A 100 -2.82 -4.96 1.31
N PHE A 101 -1.66 -4.46 0.88
CA PHE A 101 -1.54 -3.61 -0.29
C PHE A 101 -0.14 -3.74 -0.88
N ASN A 102 -0.09 -3.78 -2.21
CA ASN A 102 1.13 -3.75 -3.01
C ASN A 102 0.88 -2.84 -4.22
N SER A 103 1.61 -1.73 -4.31
CA SER A 103 1.44 -0.77 -5.40
C SER A 103 1.88 -1.30 -6.76
N ASP A 104 2.79 -2.28 -6.80
CA ASP A 104 3.36 -2.85 -8.02
C ASP A 104 2.32 -3.58 -8.88
N VAL A 105 1.22 -4.06 -8.26
CA VAL A 105 0.10 -4.72 -8.95
C VAL A 105 -0.60 -3.78 -9.94
N TYR A 106 -0.54 -2.47 -9.69
CA TYR A 106 -1.27 -1.46 -10.46
C TYR A 106 -0.53 -0.96 -11.68
N ASP A 107 0.77 -1.23 -11.81
CA ASP A 107 1.46 -0.90 -13.06
C ASP A 107 0.97 -1.82 -14.19
N HIS A 108 0.42 -1.24 -15.27
CA HIS A 108 -0.23 -2.00 -16.35
C HIS A 108 -1.30 -2.99 -15.83
N TRP A 109 -2.26 -2.50 -15.05
CA TRP A 109 -3.19 -3.32 -14.27
C TRP A 109 -3.88 -4.44 -15.09
N VAL A 110 -3.81 -5.72 -14.69
CA VAL A 110 -3.02 -6.28 -13.57
C VAL A 110 -1.60 -6.55 -14.05
N ASN A 111 -0.60 -6.08 -13.30
CA ASN A 111 0.81 -6.30 -13.62
C ASN A 111 1.13 -7.79 -13.78
N PRO A 112 1.52 -8.28 -14.98
CA PRO A 112 1.85 -9.69 -15.20
C PRO A 112 3.20 -10.11 -14.58
N GLN A 113 4.06 -9.15 -14.24
CA GLN A 113 5.36 -9.37 -13.61
C GLN A 113 5.40 -8.84 -12.18
N VAL A 114 4.24 -8.81 -11.51
CA VAL A 114 4.16 -8.31 -10.13
C VAL A 114 5.17 -9.00 -9.23
N VAL A 115 5.96 -8.19 -8.54
CA VAL A 115 6.87 -8.61 -7.50
C VAL A 115 6.17 -8.40 -6.15
N GLY A 116 6.28 -9.35 -5.23
CA GLY A 116 5.60 -9.26 -3.94
C GLY A 116 5.77 -10.51 -3.10
N ASN A 117 5.02 -10.60 -2.01
CA ASN A 117 5.21 -11.63 -0.98
C ASN A 117 4.12 -12.72 -1.01
N ALA A 118 3.52 -12.96 -2.18
CA ALA A 118 2.46 -13.96 -2.38
C ALA A 118 1.30 -13.86 -1.35
N GLY A 119 1.00 -12.64 -0.90
CA GLY A 119 -0.11 -12.31 0.00
C GLY A 119 0.18 -12.34 1.50
N ALA A 120 1.31 -12.88 1.97
CA ALA A 120 1.70 -12.81 3.38
C ALA A 120 3.17 -13.14 3.62
N VAL A 121 3.72 -12.63 4.72
CA VAL A 121 5.06 -12.97 5.22
C VAL A 121 4.97 -13.52 6.65
N GLU A 122 5.96 -14.32 7.03
CA GLU A 122 6.07 -14.88 8.38
C GLU A 122 7.19 -14.16 9.13
N ALA A 123 6.87 -13.56 10.28
CA ALA A 123 7.83 -12.95 11.18
C ALA A 123 8.36 -13.98 12.18
N HIS A 124 9.66 -14.21 12.15
CA HIS A 124 10.37 -15.16 13.00
C HIS A 124 11.06 -14.45 14.17
N PRO A 125 11.38 -15.16 15.28
CA PRO A 125 12.06 -14.59 16.46
C PRO A 125 13.55 -14.36 16.20
N VAL A 126 13.84 -13.48 15.25
CA VAL A 126 15.19 -13.04 14.87
C VAL A 126 15.23 -11.53 15.11
N PRO A 127 15.91 -11.05 16.16
CA PRO A 127 15.93 -9.64 16.53
C PRO A 127 16.54 -8.75 15.44
N MET A 128 15.87 -7.64 15.11
CA MET A 128 16.34 -6.66 14.13
C MET A 128 15.62 -5.32 14.33
N HIS A 129 16.31 -4.20 14.06
CA HIS A 129 15.75 -2.85 14.15
C HIS A 129 15.02 -2.57 15.49
N GLU A 130 15.61 -3.05 16.60
CA GLU A 130 15.05 -2.91 17.95
C GLU A 130 13.68 -3.57 18.15
N PHE A 131 13.38 -4.59 17.34
CA PHE A 131 12.29 -5.52 17.54
C PHE A 131 12.81 -6.94 17.75
N ASP A 132 12.07 -7.75 18.48
CA ASP A 132 12.44 -9.16 18.77
C ASP A 132 12.16 -10.10 17.59
N HIS A 133 11.39 -9.64 16.60
CA HIS A 133 10.99 -10.43 15.44
C HIS A 133 11.37 -9.74 14.13
N SER A 134 11.57 -10.52 13.07
CA SER A 134 11.79 -10.00 11.72
C SER A 134 11.28 -10.97 10.65
N ALA A 135 10.96 -10.42 9.47
CA ALA A 135 10.55 -11.19 8.31
C ALA A 135 11.44 -10.86 7.11
N GLU A 136 11.65 -11.84 6.24
CA GLU A 136 12.25 -11.61 4.92
C GLU A 136 11.17 -11.17 3.94
N LEU A 137 11.43 -10.05 3.27
CA LEU A 137 10.52 -9.44 2.32
C LEU A 137 11.11 -9.50 0.91
N THR A 138 10.23 -9.70 -0.05
CA THR A 138 10.45 -9.39 -1.46
C THR A 138 9.90 -8.00 -1.73
N LEU A 139 10.80 -7.07 -2.04
CA LEU A 139 10.50 -5.67 -2.28
C LEU A 139 10.44 -5.42 -3.79
N PRO A 140 9.29 -4.97 -4.33
CA PRO A 140 9.20 -4.50 -5.70
C PRO A 140 10.03 -3.22 -5.92
N PRO A 141 10.41 -2.92 -7.17
CA PRO A 141 11.02 -1.65 -7.51
C PRO A 141 10.00 -0.50 -7.37
N ASN A 142 10.42 0.65 -6.84
CA ASN A 142 9.59 1.86 -6.74
C ASN A 142 8.16 1.64 -6.20
N ALA A 143 8.02 0.84 -5.14
CA ALA A 143 6.74 0.37 -4.64
C ALA A 143 6.55 0.57 -3.13
N ILE A 144 5.28 0.57 -2.74
CA ILE A 144 4.81 0.61 -1.36
C ILE A 144 4.09 -0.72 -1.07
N LEU A 145 4.51 -1.36 0.02
CA LEU A 145 3.89 -2.53 0.60
C LEU A 145 3.30 -2.16 1.96
N VAL A 146 2.11 -2.69 2.26
CA VAL A 146 1.48 -2.54 3.57
C VAL A 146 1.16 -3.91 4.12
N PHE A 147 1.64 -4.18 5.33
CA PHE A 147 1.42 -5.41 6.06
C PHE A 147 0.51 -5.17 7.27
N CYS A 148 -0.45 -6.06 7.50
CA CYS A 148 -1.31 -6.02 8.69
C CYS A 148 -1.51 -7.42 9.29
N ARG A 149 -1.95 -7.47 10.56
CA ARG A 149 -2.24 -8.72 11.26
C ARG A 149 -3.53 -9.39 10.81
N SER A 150 -4.56 -8.59 10.57
CA SER A 150 -5.87 -9.05 10.13
C SER A 150 -6.57 -7.95 9.34
N PHE A 151 -7.56 -8.34 8.54
CA PHE A 151 -8.56 -7.43 8.02
C PHE A 151 -9.69 -7.38 9.05
N ALA A 152 -9.81 -6.29 9.79
CA ALA A 152 -11.04 -5.96 10.50
C ALA A 152 -12.12 -5.47 9.51
#